data_AF-A0A6N2KDM9-F1
#
_entry.id   AF-A0A6N2KDM9-F1
#
_cell.length_a   1.000
_cell.length_b   1.000
_cell.length_c   1.000
_cell.angle_alpha   90.00
_cell.angle_beta   90.00
_cell.angle_gamma   90.00
#
_symmetry.space_group_name_H-M   'P 1'
#
loop_
_entity.id
_entity.type
_entity.pdbx_description
1 polymer ?
#
loop_
_entity_poly.entity_id
_entity_poly.type
_entity_poly.pdbx_seq_one_letter_code
_entity_poly.pdbx_strand_id
1 'polypeptide(L)'
;MYMHSFQGGATLLSLGLLFILYTMFVWWRDVLRESTLEGHHTKVVQLGLRYGFILFIVSEVMFFFAFFWAFFHSSLAPTVEIGGIWPPKGIGVLDPWEIPFLNTLILLSSGAAVTWAHHAILAGKEKRAVYALAATVLLALVFTGFQGMEYYQAPFTISDSIYGSTFFLATGFHGFHVIIGTLFLIICGIRQYLGHLTKEHHVGFEAAAWYWHFVDVVWLFLFVSIYWWGERKSGLRNESSKTKRIGLFQRITAALLLPLIIIYKKVSSTFLPNLSLFWHINEGIEEIMADYVHQEMTRNWILVYLRLFLLIVIKDVFLSFVSFLNKSKNLMDSDS
;
A
#
# COMPACT_ATOMS: atom_id res chain seq x y z
N MET A 1 -7.65 21.82 25.54
CA MET A 1 -6.85 21.79 26.79
C MET A 1 -5.40 21.40 26.52
N TYR A 2 -5.10 20.23 25.93
CA TYR A 2 -3.72 19.85 25.60
C TYR A 2 -3.02 20.84 24.65
N MET A 3 -3.65 21.16 23.51
CA MET A 3 -3.10 22.09 22.52
C MET A 3 -2.93 23.55 23.01
N HIS A 4 -3.48 23.87 24.18
CA HIS A 4 -3.36 25.20 24.81
C HIS A 4 -2.54 25.14 26.11
N SER A 5 -1.80 24.05 26.34
CA SER A 5 -0.87 23.87 27.47
C SER A 5 -1.48 24.04 28.87
N PHE A 6 -2.77 23.71 29.05
CA PHE A 6 -3.39 23.70 30.38
C PHE A 6 -2.87 22.55 31.25
N GLN A 7 -2.71 22.79 32.56
CA GLN A 7 -2.32 21.77 33.53
C GLN A 7 -3.32 20.61 33.54
N GLY A 8 -2.84 19.37 33.47
CA GLY A 8 -3.68 18.15 33.37
C GLY A 8 -4.23 17.87 31.96
N GLY A 9 -4.02 18.76 30.98
CA GLY A 9 -4.52 18.57 29.61
C GLY A 9 -3.97 17.32 28.92
N ALA A 10 -2.70 16.96 29.16
CA ALA A 10 -2.11 15.73 28.63
C ALA A 10 -2.75 14.48 29.24
N THR A 11 -2.94 14.46 30.56
CA THR A 11 -3.62 13.36 31.26
C THR A 11 -5.03 13.16 30.73
N LEU A 12 -5.79 14.23 30.52
CA LEU A 12 -7.15 14.16 29.98
C LEU A 12 -7.17 13.61 28.54
N LEU A 13 -6.25 14.06 27.69
CA LEU A 13 -6.13 13.54 26.32
C LEU A 13 -5.81 12.04 26.32
N SER A 14 -4.83 11.62 27.10
CA SER A 14 -4.41 10.22 27.19
C SER A 14 -5.52 9.32 27.76
N LEU A 15 -6.22 9.76 28.81
CA LEU A 15 -7.36 9.04 29.36
C LEU A 15 -8.50 8.94 28.35
N GLY A 16 -8.85 10.04 27.67
CA GLY A 16 -9.88 10.04 26.63
C GLY A 16 -9.57 9.07 25.50
N LEU A 17 -8.32 9.06 25.01
CA LEU A 17 -7.88 8.12 24.00
C LEU A 17 -7.97 6.66 24.47
N LEU A 18 -7.55 6.38 25.71
CA LEU A 18 -7.63 5.04 26.30
C LEU A 18 -9.08 4.55 26.39
N PHE A 19 -10.01 5.40 26.83
CA PHE A 19 -11.43 5.04 26.89
C PHE A 19 -12.03 4.75 25.52
N ILE A 20 -11.66 5.52 24.50
CA ILE A 20 -12.10 5.27 23.11
C ILE A 20 -11.59 3.90 22.64
N LEU A 21 -10.29 3.62 22.82
CA LEU A 21 -9.70 2.34 22.42
C LEU A 21 -10.32 1.16 23.18
N TYR A 22 -10.57 1.30 24.47
CA TYR A 22 -11.24 0.29 25.28
C TYR A 22 -12.66 0.01 24.78
N THR A 23 -13.42 1.07 24.46
CA THR A 23 -14.79 0.95 23.95
C THR A 23 -14.80 0.23 22.59
N MET A 24 -13.90 0.59 21.67
CA MET A 24 -13.76 -0.08 20.37
C MET A 24 -13.42 -1.57 20.54
N PHE A 25 -12.50 -1.90 21.46
CA PHE A 25 -12.13 -3.29 21.73
C PHE A 25 -13.31 -4.11 22.27
N VAL A 26 -14.01 -3.61 23.28
CA VAL A 26 -15.17 -4.30 23.89
C VAL A 26 -16.29 -4.46 22.87
N TRP A 27 -16.60 -3.41 22.10
CA TRP A 27 -17.64 -3.46 21.08
C TRP A 27 -17.31 -4.51 20.01
N TRP A 28 -16.12 -4.50 19.41
CA TRP A 28 -15.80 -5.49 18.39
C TRP A 28 -15.73 -6.91 18.94
N ARG A 29 -15.30 -7.11 20.20
CA ARG A 29 -15.38 -8.42 20.86
C ARG A 29 -16.84 -8.92 20.91
N ASP A 30 -17.78 -8.05 21.24
CA ASP A 30 -19.20 -8.43 21.35
C ASP A 30 -19.81 -8.74 19.98
N VAL A 31 -19.49 -7.97 18.94
CA VAL A 31 -19.87 -8.30 17.54
C VAL A 31 -19.30 -9.65 17.10
N LEU A 32 -18.07 -9.97 17.51
CA LEU A 32 -17.47 -11.28 17.23
C LEU A 32 -18.22 -12.43 17.92
N ARG A 33 -18.68 -12.20 19.16
CA ARG A 33 -19.48 -13.17 19.91
C ARG A 33 -20.86 -13.36 19.29
N GLU A 34 -21.58 -12.28 19.01
CA GLU A 34 -22.90 -12.30 18.37
C GLU A 34 -22.87 -13.03 17.02
N SER A 35 -21.80 -12.82 16.24
CA SER A 35 -21.63 -13.46 14.93
C SER A 35 -21.22 -14.92 15.03
N THR A 36 -20.11 -15.21 15.72
CA THR A 36 -19.41 -16.50 15.63
C THR A 36 -19.92 -17.50 16.66
N LEU A 37 -20.29 -17.05 17.87
CA LEU A 37 -20.68 -17.92 18.97
C LEU A 37 -22.20 -18.04 19.10
N GLU A 38 -22.94 -16.96 18.85
CA GLU A 38 -24.40 -16.91 19.01
C GLU A 38 -25.15 -17.06 17.67
N GLY A 39 -24.46 -16.91 16.54
CA GLY A 39 -25.00 -17.19 15.20
C GLY A 39 -26.02 -16.16 14.70
N HIS A 40 -26.02 -14.93 15.23
CA HIS A 40 -27.01 -13.90 14.87
C HIS A 40 -26.80 -13.28 13.47
N HIS A 41 -25.65 -13.52 12.83
CA HIS A 41 -25.33 -13.00 11.50
C HIS A 41 -26.00 -13.81 10.37
N THR A 42 -27.32 -13.69 10.26
CA THR A 42 -28.07 -14.26 9.11
C THR A 42 -27.63 -13.64 7.78
N LYS A 43 -28.00 -14.26 6.65
CA LYS A 43 -27.65 -13.75 5.31
C LYS A 43 -28.08 -12.29 5.08
N VAL A 44 -29.23 -11.89 5.63
CA VAL A 44 -29.74 -10.51 5.54
C VAL A 44 -28.86 -9.55 6.34
N VAL A 45 -28.47 -9.93 7.56
CA VAL A 45 -27.56 -9.14 8.40
C VAL A 45 -26.20 -8.99 7.74
N GLN A 46 -25.64 -10.08 7.22
CA GLN A 46 -24.38 -10.07 6.47
C GLN A 46 -24.44 -9.13 5.26
N LEU A 47 -25.54 -9.16 4.51
CA LEU A 47 -25.74 -8.24 3.40
C LEU A 47 -25.79 -6.77 3.86
N GLY A 48 -26.49 -6.49 4.96
CA GLY A 48 -26.50 -5.15 5.58
C GLY A 48 -25.12 -4.67 5.99
N LEU A 49 -24.32 -5.54 6.62
CA LEU A 49 -22.93 -5.24 7.00
C LEU A 49 -22.06 -4.93 5.78
N ARG A 50 -22.21 -5.67 4.68
CA ARG A 50 -21.49 -5.40 3.43
C ARG A 50 -21.83 -4.02 2.86
N TYR A 51 -23.11 -3.66 2.79
CA TYR A 51 -23.52 -2.33 2.34
C TYR A 51 -23.02 -1.21 3.27
N GLY A 52 -23.13 -1.41 4.59
CA GLY A 52 -22.62 -0.46 5.57
C GLY A 52 -21.12 -0.21 5.41
N PHE A 53 -20.34 -1.26 5.19
CA PHE A 53 -18.89 -1.14 5.02
C PHE A 53 -18.50 -0.50 3.67
N ILE A 54 -19.24 -0.78 2.60
CA ILE A 54 -19.05 -0.10 1.30
C ILE A 54 -19.32 1.40 1.45
N LEU A 55 -20.41 1.79 2.12
CA LEU A 55 -20.73 3.21 2.35
C LEU A 55 -19.66 3.89 3.21
N PHE A 56 -19.13 3.19 4.21
CA PHE A 56 -17.99 3.67 5.00
C PHE A 56 -16.75 3.91 4.12
N ILE A 57 -16.36 2.97 3.24
CA ILE A 57 -15.25 3.18 2.29
C ILE A 57 -15.53 4.38 1.39
N VAL A 58 -16.76 4.54 0.89
CA VAL A 58 -17.13 5.70 0.05
C VAL A 58 -16.95 7.02 0.81
N SER A 59 -17.31 7.09 2.09
CA SER A 59 -17.04 8.29 2.89
C SER A 59 -15.53 8.54 3.08
N GLU A 60 -14.71 7.51 3.26
CA GLU A 60 -13.26 7.65 3.34
C GLU A 60 -12.63 8.10 2.02
N VAL A 61 -13.15 7.64 0.87
CA VAL A 61 -12.74 8.14 -0.45
C VAL A 61 -13.03 9.64 -0.58
N MET A 62 -14.20 10.10 -0.16
CA MET A 62 -14.54 11.53 -0.15
C MET A 62 -13.70 12.33 0.84
N PHE A 63 -13.30 11.74 1.95
CA PHE A 63 -12.37 12.34 2.90
C PHE A 63 -10.99 12.56 2.26
N PHE A 64 -10.42 11.56 1.59
CA PHE A 64 -9.16 11.73 0.85
C PHE A 64 -9.28 12.68 -0.33
N PHE A 65 -10.43 12.73 -1.00
CA PHE A 65 -10.68 13.67 -2.09
C PHE A 65 -10.45 15.13 -1.67
N ALA A 66 -10.78 15.51 -0.43
CA ALA A 66 -10.51 16.84 0.09
C ALA A 66 -9.00 17.16 0.17
N PHE A 67 -8.16 16.20 0.56
CA PHE A 67 -6.70 16.39 0.58
C PHE A 67 -6.12 16.50 -0.82
N PHE A 68 -6.57 15.67 -1.76
CA PHE A 68 -6.16 15.77 -3.16
C PHE A 68 -6.59 17.10 -3.77
N TRP A 69 -7.81 17.58 -3.46
CA TRP A 69 -8.25 18.90 -3.86
C TRP A 69 -7.30 19.98 -3.34
N ALA A 70 -7.00 19.98 -2.04
CA ALA A 70 -6.11 20.96 -1.43
C ALA A 70 -4.71 20.96 -2.10
N PHE A 71 -4.16 19.78 -2.38
CA PHE A 71 -2.90 19.63 -3.11
C PHE A 71 -3.00 20.19 -4.54
N PHE A 72 -4.01 19.80 -5.32
CA PHE A 72 -4.14 20.24 -6.71
C PHE A 72 -4.44 21.73 -6.83
N HIS A 73 -5.26 22.28 -5.94
CA HIS A 73 -5.53 23.72 -5.88
C HIS A 73 -4.22 24.51 -5.69
N SER A 74 -3.39 24.08 -4.73
CA SER A 74 -2.14 24.77 -4.38
C SER A 74 -1.04 24.57 -5.43
N SER A 75 -1.01 23.43 -6.12
CA SER A 75 0.05 23.05 -7.06
C SER A 75 -0.23 23.41 -8.53
N LEU A 76 -1.51 23.57 -8.91
CA LEU A 76 -1.90 24.00 -10.25
C LEU A 76 -1.85 25.51 -10.41
N ALA A 77 -2.15 26.27 -9.36
CA ALA A 77 -2.05 27.73 -9.32
C ALA A 77 -1.23 28.20 -8.10
N PRO A 78 0.10 28.00 -8.10
CA PRO A 78 0.96 28.41 -6.99
C PRO A 78 0.87 29.91 -6.75
N THR A 79 0.72 30.31 -5.49
CA THR A 79 0.56 31.73 -5.13
C THR A 79 1.91 32.47 -5.21
N VAL A 80 1.85 33.81 -5.21
CA VAL A 80 3.05 34.65 -5.32
C VAL A 80 3.94 34.51 -4.08
N GLU A 81 3.36 34.24 -2.91
CA GLU A 81 4.06 34.04 -1.64
C GLU A 81 4.98 32.82 -1.64
N ILE A 82 4.66 31.78 -2.44
CA ILE A 82 5.53 30.60 -2.63
C ILE A 82 6.42 30.72 -3.88
N GLY A 83 6.45 31.89 -4.51
CA GLY A 83 7.27 32.21 -5.68
C GLY A 83 6.64 31.84 -7.03
N GLY A 84 5.33 31.56 -7.08
CA GLY A 84 4.61 31.24 -8.32
C GLY A 84 5.04 29.94 -9.00
N ILE A 85 5.79 29.08 -8.30
CA ILE A 85 6.30 27.80 -8.79
C ILE A 85 5.92 26.65 -7.85
N TRP A 86 5.88 25.44 -8.40
CA TRP A 86 5.65 24.21 -7.64
C TRP A 86 6.74 23.18 -7.98
N PRO A 87 7.36 22.52 -6.98
CA PRO A 87 7.30 22.79 -5.54
C PRO A 87 7.81 24.20 -5.18
N PRO A 88 7.43 24.77 -4.01
CA PRO A 88 7.95 26.05 -3.55
C PRO A 88 9.47 26.09 -3.50
N LYS A 89 10.06 27.27 -3.81
CA LYS A 89 11.52 27.45 -3.82
C LYS A 89 12.10 27.16 -2.43
N GLY A 90 13.15 26.34 -2.38
CA GLY A 90 13.86 26.01 -1.13
C GLY A 90 13.40 24.71 -0.47
N ILE A 91 12.33 24.09 -0.95
CA ILE A 91 11.91 22.76 -0.48
C ILE A 91 12.61 21.68 -1.30
N GLY A 92 13.44 20.88 -0.62
CA GLY A 92 14.00 19.65 -1.19
C GLY A 92 12.94 18.55 -1.20
N VAL A 93 12.45 18.17 -2.36
CA VAL A 93 11.45 17.09 -2.47
C VAL A 93 12.11 15.72 -2.46
N LEU A 94 11.37 14.71 -2.02
CA LEU A 94 11.82 13.31 -2.01
C LEU A 94 11.84 12.76 -3.45
N ASP A 95 12.83 11.92 -3.76
CA ASP A 95 12.89 11.24 -5.05
C ASP A 95 11.87 10.09 -5.07
N PRO A 96 10.88 10.11 -5.99
CA PRO A 96 9.84 9.10 -6.07
C PRO A 96 10.37 7.69 -6.33
N TRP A 97 11.56 7.55 -6.93
CA TRP A 97 12.11 6.26 -7.34
C TRP A 97 12.88 5.52 -6.24
N GLU A 98 13.00 6.11 -5.05
CA GLU A 98 13.65 5.50 -3.90
C GLU A 98 12.63 4.78 -3.00
N ILE A 99 12.49 5.21 -1.75
CA ILE A 99 11.56 4.65 -0.75
C ILE A 99 10.10 4.68 -1.24
N PRO A 100 9.58 5.75 -1.89
CA PRO A 100 8.18 5.77 -2.31
C PRO A 100 7.83 4.67 -3.32
N PHE A 101 8.72 4.42 -4.29
CA PHE A 101 8.54 3.33 -5.26
C PHE A 101 8.64 1.96 -4.60
N LEU A 102 9.59 1.76 -3.68
CA LEU A 102 9.69 0.52 -2.90
C LEU A 102 8.41 0.25 -2.10
N ASN A 103 7.89 1.26 -1.41
CA ASN A 103 6.64 1.19 -0.66
C ASN A 103 5.45 0.84 -1.57
N THR A 104 5.44 1.34 -2.80
CA THR A 104 4.43 0.97 -3.80
C THR A 104 4.49 -0.53 -4.13
N LEU A 105 5.68 -1.09 -4.34
CA LEU A 105 5.84 -2.53 -4.62
C LEU A 105 5.43 -3.39 -3.41
N ILE A 106 5.80 -2.99 -2.20
CA ILE A 106 5.43 -3.69 -0.96
C ILE A 106 3.92 -3.73 -0.80
N LEU A 107 3.25 -2.59 -0.99
CA LEU A 107 1.82 -2.48 -0.80
C LEU A 107 1.05 -3.30 -1.85
N LEU A 108 1.42 -3.20 -3.13
CA LEU A 108 0.84 -4.05 -4.19
C LEU A 108 1.06 -5.55 -3.94
N SER A 109 2.24 -5.93 -3.45
CA SER A 109 2.55 -7.32 -3.08
C SER A 109 1.66 -7.80 -1.92
N SER A 110 1.39 -6.92 -0.97
CA SER A 110 0.47 -7.21 0.14
C SER A 110 -0.98 -7.37 -0.35
N GLY A 111 -1.41 -6.58 -1.34
CA GLY A 111 -2.70 -6.73 -2.01
C GLY A 111 -2.85 -8.10 -2.70
N ALA A 112 -1.78 -8.59 -3.35
CA ALA A 112 -1.77 -9.93 -3.91
C ALA A 112 -1.83 -11.01 -2.81
N ALA A 113 -1.08 -10.83 -1.71
CA ALA A 113 -1.08 -11.77 -0.59
C ALA A 113 -2.44 -11.86 0.14
N VAL A 114 -3.17 -10.75 0.31
CA VAL A 114 -4.52 -10.78 0.91
C VAL A 114 -5.53 -11.41 -0.03
N THR A 115 -5.36 -11.24 -1.34
CA THR A 115 -6.17 -11.94 -2.36
C THR A 115 -5.93 -13.45 -2.29
N TRP A 116 -4.66 -13.87 -2.17
CA TRP A 116 -4.31 -15.26 -1.93
C TRP A 116 -4.95 -15.82 -0.65
N ALA A 117 -4.96 -15.04 0.43
CA ALA A 117 -5.65 -15.43 1.66
C ALA A 117 -7.14 -15.67 1.43
N HIS A 118 -7.80 -14.79 0.68
CA HIS A 118 -9.22 -14.92 0.37
C HIS A 118 -9.53 -16.22 -0.39
N HIS A 119 -8.77 -16.50 -1.45
CA HIS A 119 -8.93 -17.75 -2.21
C HIS A 119 -8.65 -18.98 -1.35
N ALA A 120 -7.66 -18.92 -0.45
CA ALA A 120 -7.39 -20.01 0.47
C ALA A 120 -8.54 -20.26 1.46
N ILE A 121 -9.20 -19.20 1.97
CA ILE A 121 -10.40 -19.32 2.82
C ILE A 121 -11.54 -20.00 2.04
N LEU A 122 -11.83 -19.55 0.82
CA LEU A 122 -12.87 -20.13 -0.03
C LEU A 122 -12.59 -21.61 -0.38
N ALA A 123 -11.33 -21.94 -0.65
CA ALA A 123 -10.90 -23.31 -0.87
C ALA A 123 -10.92 -24.18 0.41
N GLY A 124 -10.98 -23.56 1.59
CA GLY A 124 -10.91 -24.23 2.90
C GLY A 124 -9.51 -24.66 3.29
N LYS A 125 -8.49 -24.05 2.69
CA LYS A 125 -7.08 -24.32 2.97
C LYS A 125 -6.62 -23.42 4.12
N GLU A 126 -7.08 -23.74 5.34
CA GLU A 126 -6.91 -22.89 6.53
C GLU A 126 -5.46 -22.48 6.79
N LYS A 127 -4.51 -23.43 6.73
CA LYS A 127 -3.08 -23.15 6.94
C LYS A 127 -2.53 -22.15 5.92
N ARG A 128 -2.91 -22.29 4.65
CA ARG A 128 -2.48 -21.38 3.58
C ARG A 128 -3.09 -19.99 3.78
N ALA A 129 -4.35 -19.90 4.21
CA ALA A 129 -4.99 -18.64 4.55
C ALA A 129 -4.23 -17.90 5.68
N VAL A 130 -3.82 -18.62 6.73
CA VAL A 130 -3.00 -18.05 7.81
C VAL A 130 -1.65 -17.56 7.29
N TYR A 131 -0.95 -18.35 6.46
CA TYR A 131 0.34 -17.95 5.89
C TYR A 131 0.24 -16.71 5.00
N ALA A 132 -0.80 -16.64 4.16
CA ALA A 132 -1.06 -15.50 3.30
C ALA A 132 -1.39 -14.22 4.10
N LEU A 133 -2.21 -14.34 5.15
CA LEU A 133 -2.50 -13.23 6.07
C LEU A 133 -1.25 -12.77 6.81
N ALA A 134 -0.42 -13.69 7.30
CA ALA A 134 0.83 -13.36 7.97
C ALA A 134 1.80 -12.63 7.03
N ALA A 135 1.90 -13.06 5.78
CA ALA A 135 2.71 -12.39 4.76
C ALA A 135 2.20 -10.96 4.48
N THR A 136 0.87 -10.80 4.36
CA THR A 136 0.23 -9.48 4.18
C THR A 136 0.58 -8.53 5.33
N VAL A 137 0.38 -8.98 6.57
CA VAL A 137 0.69 -8.19 7.77
C VAL A 137 2.17 -7.84 7.86
N LEU A 138 3.07 -8.77 7.52
CA LEU A 138 4.51 -8.49 7.53
C LEU A 138 4.86 -7.39 6.52
N LEU A 139 4.35 -7.47 5.29
CA LEU A 139 4.57 -6.43 4.27
C LEU A 139 4.01 -5.07 4.72
N ALA A 140 2.83 -5.06 5.35
CA ALA A 140 2.22 -3.86 5.91
C ALA A 140 3.08 -3.19 7.00
N LEU A 141 3.67 -3.98 7.90
CA LEU A 141 4.57 -3.49 8.93
C LEU A 141 5.86 -2.93 8.33
N VAL A 142 6.40 -3.59 7.29
CA VAL A 142 7.58 -3.10 6.55
C VAL A 142 7.28 -1.77 5.85
N PHE A 143 6.12 -1.64 5.18
CA PHE A 143 5.66 -0.37 4.60
C PHE A 143 5.63 0.74 5.66
N THR A 144 5.02 0.46 6.83
CA THR A 144 4.89 1.45 7.92
C THR A 144 6.27 1.86 8.46
N GLY A 145 7.19 0.91 8.59
CA GLY A 145 8.57 1.18 9.00
C GLY A 145 9.32 2.08 8.01
N PHE A 146 9.22 1.80 6.70
CA PHE A 146 9.82 2.64 5.67
C PHE A 146 9.19 4.03 5.60
N GLN A 147 7.87 4.14 5.75
CA GLN A 147 7.20 5.44 5.82
C GLN A 147 7.68 6.27 7.02
N GLY A 148 7.86 5.63 8.18
CA GLY A 148 8.43 6.30 9.36
C GLY A 148 9.87 6.78 9.13
N MET A 149 10.69 5.97 8.45
CA MET A 149 12.05 6.36 8.08
C MET A 149 12.06 7.54 7.09
N GLU A 150 11.16 7.53 6.10
CA GLU A 150 11.00 8.63 5.15
C GLU A 150 10.63 9.95 5.87
N TYR A 151 9.70 9.91 6.82
CA TYR A 151 9.33 11.09 7.61
C TYR A 151 10.47 11.62 8.47
N TYR A 152 11.29 10.73 9.03
CA TYR A 152 12.45 11.13 9.82
C TYR A 152 13.57 11.75 8.96
N GLN A 153 13.72 11.30 7.71
CA GLN A 153 14.76 11.75 6.79
C GLN A 153 14.33 12.90 5.87
N ALA A 154 13.04 13.24 5.84
CA ALA A 154 12.52 14.31 5.00
C ALA A 154 13.19 15.66 5.34
N PRO A 155 13.66 16.42 4.33
CA PRO A 155 14.32 17.71 4.56
C PRO A 155 13.32 18.86 4.77
N PHE A 156 12.02 18.54 4.91
CA PHE A 156 10.93 19.47 5.16
C PHE A 156 9.97 18.86 6.18
N THR A 157 9.22 19.72 6.87
CA THR A 157 8.29 19.41 7.94
C THR A 157 6.87 19.83 7.58
N ILE A 158 5.89 19.50 8.41
CA ILE A 158 4.48 19.89 8.21
C ILE A 158 4.30 21.42 8.18
N SER A 159 5.19 22.17 8.83
CA SER A 159 5.17 23.63 8.91
C SER A 159 5.82 24.31 7.70
N ASP A 160 6.47 23.55 6.81
CA ASP A 160 7.20 24.09 5.67
C ASP A 160 6.29 24.32 4.47
N SER A 161 5.63 25.48 4.48
CA SER A 161 4.69 25.96 3.46
C SER A 161 3.46 25.04 3.27
N ILE A 162 2.63 25.41 2.29
CA ILE A 162 1.51 24.58 1.85
C ILE A 162 1.96 23.22 1.30
N TYR A 163 3.19 23.10 0.79
CA TYR A 163 3.74 21.81 0.33
C TYR A 163 3.88 20.83 1.49
N GLY A 164 4.57 21.21 2.58
CA GLY A 164 4.74 20.37 3.76
C GLY A 164 3.40 20.01 4.40
N SER A 165 2.49 20.97 4.54
CA SER A 165 1.16 20.72 5.09
C SER A 165 0.35 19.72 4.26
N THR A 166 0.27 19.91 2.94
CA THR A 166 -0.49 18.99 2.05
C THR A 166 0.16 17.62 1.95
N PHE A 167 1.50 17.54 1.92
CA PHE A 167 2.25 16.29 1.92
C PHE A 167 1.95 15.49 3.19
N PHE A 168 2.29 16.01 4.38
CA PHE A 168 2.20 15.26 5.64
C PHE A 168 0.77 14.97 6.07
N LEU A 169 -0.21 15.81 5.74
CA LEU A 169 -1.62 15.48 6.00
C LEU A 169 -2.09 14.33 5.10
N ALA A 170 -1.86 14.41 3.79
CA ALA A 170 -2.34 13.39 2.86
C ALA A 170 -1.67 12.02 3.11
N THR A 171 -0.33 12.00 3.20
CA THR A 171 0.42 10.76 3.45
C THR A 171 0.30 10.29 4.90
N GLY A 172 0.15 11.21 5.86
CA GLY A 172 -0.06 10.89 7.27
C GLY A 172 -1.41 10.24 7.54
N PHE A 173 -2.50 10.77 6.98
CA PHE A 173 -3.81 10.12 7.07
C PHE A 173 -3.82 8.77 6.36
N HIS A 174 -3.16 8.65 5.21
CA HIS A 174 -2.96 7.34 4.59
C HIS A 174 -2.23 6.37 5.54
N GLY A 175 -1.11 6.78 6.13
CA GLY A 175 -0.35 5.97 7.08
C GLY A 175 -1.21 5.53 8.29
N PHE A 176 -2.07 6.41 8.79
CA PHE A 176 -3.05 6.06 9.81
C PHE A 176 -4.03 4.97 9.33
N HIS A 177 -4.53 5.06 8.10
CA HIS A 177 -5.40 4.04 7.52
C HIS A 177 -4.67 2.71 7.32
N VAL A 178 -3.40 2.71 6.91
CA VAL A 178 -2.55 1.50 6.84
C VAL A 178 -2.46 0.83 8.21
N ILE A 179 -2.24 1.60 9.28
CA ILE A 179 -2.16 1.06 10.65
C ILE A 179 -3.51 0.41 11.04
N ILE A 180 -4.64 1.08 10.82
CA ILE A 180 -5.97 0.52 11.07
C ILE A 180 -6.18 -0.77 10.27
N GLY A 181 -5.86 -0.75 8.97
CA GLY A 181 -6.00 -1.92 8.10
C GLY A 181 -5.14 -3.08 8.55
N THR A 182 -3.90 -2.79 9.01
CA THR A 182 -2.97 -3.79 9.54
C THR A 182 -3.53 -4.43 10.81
N LEU A 183 -4.04 -3.64 11.74
CA LEU A 183 -4.70 -4.15 12.95
C LEU A 183 -5.91 -5.02 12.60
N PHE A 184 -6.73 -4.58 11.63
CA PHE A 184 -7.90 -5.33 11.19
C PHE A 184 -7.50 -6.68 10.58
N LEU A 185 -6.45 -6.72 9.75
CA LEU A 185 -5.91 -7.95 9.18
C LEU A 185 -5.26 -8.86 10.23
N ILE A 186 -4.59 -8.31 11.25
CA ILE A 186 -4.07 -9.09 12.39
C ILE A 186 -5.22 -9.80 13.10
N ILE A 187 -6.32 -9.10 13.40
CA ILE A 187 -7.49 -9.71 14.02
C ILE A 187 -8.10 -10.79 13.12
N CYS A 188 -8.17 -10.56 11.80
CA CYS A 188 -8.62 -11.59 10.85
C CYS A 188 -7.68 -12.80 10.83
N GLY A 189 -6.35 -12.60 10.90
CA GLY A 189 -5.35 -13.66 10.98
C GLY A 189 -5.50 -14.50 12.25
N ILE A 190 -5.70 -13.86 13.41
CA ILE A 190 -5.96 -14.55 14.68
C ILE A 190 -7.26 -15.36 14.57
N ARG A 191 -8.33 -14.77 14.02
CA ARG A 191 -9.62 -15.45 13.82
C ARG A 191 -9.52 -16.63 12.87
N GLN A 192 -8.77 -16.51 11.78
CA GLN A 192 -8.52 -17.61 10.85
C GLN A 192 -7.76 -18.75 11.54
N TYR A 193 -6.75 -18.42 12.35
CA TYR A 193 -5.98 -19.41 13.11
C TYR A 193 -6.85 -20.16 14.14
N LEU A 194 -7.81 -19.48 14.76
CA LEU A 194 -8.79 -20.07 15.68
C LEU A 194 -9.96 -20.78 14.99
N GLY A 195 -10.00 -20.81 13.65
CA GLY A 195 -11.06 -21.48 12.89
C GLY A 195 -12.41 -20.74 12.89
N HIS A 196 -12.45 -19.44 13.20
CA HIS A 196 -13.69 -18.66 13.23
C HIS A 196 -14.21 -18.25 11.85
N LEU A 197 -13.35 -18.30 10.82
CA LEU A 197 -13.70 -17.93 9.45
C LEU A 197 -13.94 -19.20 8.64
N THR A 198 -15.13 -19.31 8.05
CA THR A 198 -15.52 -20.49 7.25
C THR A 198 -15.65 -20.11 5.77
N LYS A 199 -15.73 -21.11 4.88
CA LYS A 199 -15.93 -20.91 3.44
C LYS A 199 -17.15 -20.05 3.09
N GLU A 200 -18.19 -20.10 3.90
CA GLU A 200 -19.46 -19.41 3.62
C GLU A 200 -19.66 -18.17 4.51
N HIS A 201 -18.92 -18.07 5.62
CA HIS A 201 -19.10 -17.02 6.62
C HIS A 201 -17.76 -16.41 7.03
N HIS A 202 -17.36 -15.34 6.34
CA HIS A 202 -16.13 -14.60 6.58
C HIS A 202 -16.24 -13.10 6.25
N VAL A 203 -17.42 -12.49 6.46
CA VAL A 203 -17.70 -11.06 6.16
C VAL A 203 -16.71 -10.09 6.80
N GLY A 204 -16.22 -10.39 8.01
CA GLY A 204 -15.20 -9.56 8.66
C GLY A 204 -13.87 -9.54 7.90
N PHE A 205 -13.49 -10.66 7.29
CA PHE A 205 -12.32 -10.72 6.42
C PHE A 205 -12.58 -10.03 5.08
N GLU A 206 -13.77 -10.19 4.48
CA GLU A 206 -14.14 -9.45 3.26
C GLU A 206 -14.02 -7.93 3.47
N ALA A 207 -14.54 -7.42 4.58
CA ALA A 207 -14.41 -6.01 4.96
C ALA A 207 -12.94 -5.59 5.12
N ALA A 208 -12.13 -6.37 5.84
CA ALA A 208 -10.70 -6.08 5.99
C ALA A 208 -9.96 -6.06 4.63
N ALA A 209 -10.26 -7.00 3.73
CA ALA A 209 -9.67 -7.06 2.40
C ALA A 209 -10.11 -5.88 1.51
N TRP A 210 -11.38 -5.48 1.55
CA TRP A 210 -11.87 -4.30 0.84
C TRP A 210 -11.21 -3.02 1.34
N TYR A 211 -11.06 -2.89 2.66
CA TYR A 211 -10.36 -1.75 3.26
C TYR A 211 -8.88 -1.74 2.90
N TRP A 212 -8.22 -2.91 2.89
CA TRP A 212 -6.83 -3.03 2.49
C TRP A 212 -6.61 -2.60 1.04
N HIS A 213 -7.45 -3.06 0.11
CA HIS A 213 -7.38 -2.61 -1.29
C HIS A 213 -7.73 -1.13 -1.46
N PHE A 214 -8.63 -0.58 -0.64
CA PHE A 214 -8.88 0.86 -0.62
C PHE A 214 -7.59 1.63 -0.26
N VAL A 215 -6.86 1.18 0.76
CA VAL A 215 -5.56 1.75 1.14
C VAL A 215 -4.56 1.64 -0.02
N ASP A 216 -4.48 0.49 -0.70
CA ASP A 216 -3.65 0.31 -1.90
C ASP A 216 -3.96 1.36 -2.99
N VAL A 217 -5.24 1.59 -3.29
CA VAL A 217 -5.68 2.58 -4.29
C VAL A 217 -5.23 3.98 -3.90
N VAL A 218 -5.51 4.39 -2.66
CA VAL A 218 -5.18 5.74 -2.20
C VAL A 218 -3.67 5.97 -2.27
N TRP A 219 -2.84 4.97 -1.92
CA TRP A 219 -1.39 5.06 -2.08
C TRP A 219 -0.97 5.33 -3.51
N LEU A 220 -1.55 4.63 -4.50
CA LEU A 220 -1.21 4.84 -5.90
C LEU A 220 -1.55 6.27 -6.34
N PHE A 221 -2.67 6.82 -5.88
CA PHE A 221 -3.01 8.22 -6.15
C PHE A 221 -2.04 9.19 -5.48
N LEU A 222 -1.59 8.93 -4.24
CA LEU A 222 -0.58 9.72 -3.55
C LEU A 222 0.77 9.66 -4.27
N PHE A 223 1.22 8.47 -4.66
CA PHE A 223 2.46 8.25 -5.38
C PHE A 223 2.47 9.01 -6.72
N VAL A 224 1.43 8.85 -7.53
CA VAL A 224 1.32 9.51 -8.85
C VAL A 224 1.21 11.02 -8.70
N SER A 225 0.39 11.51 -7.77
CA SER A 225 0.06 12.93 -7.67
C SER A 225 1.13 13.72 -6.92
N ILE A 226 1.45 13.30 -5.69
CA ILE A 226 2.31 14.06 -4.78
C ILE A 226 3.78 13.77 -5.08
N TYR A 227 4.17 12.50 -5.11
CA TYR A 227 5.58 12.13 -5.26
C TYR A 227 6.07 12.31 -6.71
N TRP A 228 5.36 11.77 -7.70
CA TRP A 228 5.84 11.76 -9.08
C TRP A 228 5.50 13.05 -9.85
N TRP A 229 4.23 13.44 -9.90
CA TRP A 229 3.82 14.65 -10.64
C TRP A 229 4.25 15.93 -9.91
N GLY A 230 4.14 15.95 -8.58
CA GLY A 230 4.55 17.08 -7.75
C GLY A 230 6.04 17.42 -7.88
N GLU A 231 6.93 16.43 -8.00
CA GLU A 231 8.37 16.62 -8.21
C GLU A 231 8.70 17.19 -9.60
N ARG A 232 8.04 16.68 -10.65
CA ARG A 232 8.42 16.92 -12.05
C ARG A 232 8.33 18.40 -12.50
N LYS A 233 7.57 19.23 -11.79
CA LYS A 233 7.49 20.67 -12.06
C LYS A 233 8.69 21.47 -11.50
N SER A 234 9.56 20.85 -10.70
CA SER A 234 10.86 21.43 -10.35
C SER A 234 11.74 21.46 -11.61
N GLY A 235 11.95 22.65 -12.20
CA GLY A 235 12.75 22.85 -13.41
C GLY A 235 14.25 22.53 -13.29
N LEU A 236 14.66 21.73 -12.30
CA LEU A 236 16.05 21.37 -11.99
C LEU A 236 16.29 19.89 -12.29
N ARG A 237 16.22 19.52 -13.58
CA ARG A 237 16.58 18.16 -14.01
C ARG A 237 18.10 18.01 -14.05
N ASN A 238 18.71 17.72 -12.90
CA ASN A 238 20.15 17.44 -12.79
C ASN A 238 20.47 16.02 -13.30
N GLU A 239 21.44 15.89 -14.22
CA GLU A 239 21.91 14.62 -14.80
C GLU A 239 22.38 13.60 -13.75
N SER A 240 22.79 14.06 -12.56
CA SER A 240 23.16 13.24 -11.40
C SER A 240 22.08 12.24 -10.98
N SER A 241 20.79 12.61 -11.12
CA SER A 241 19.67 11.72 -10.79
C SER A 241 19.51 10.55 -11.77
N LYS A 242 19.99 10.65 -13.03
CA LYS A 242 19.96 9.51 -13.98
C LYS A 242 20.94 8.42 -13.56
N THR A 243 22.14 8.80 -13.12
CA THR A 243 23.20 7.86 -12.74
C THR A 243 22.91 7.18 -11.40
N LYS A 244 22.37 7.94 -10.41
CA LYS A 244 21.85 7.35 -9.15
C LYS A 244 20.67 6.41 -9.40
N ARG A 245 19.76 6.75 -10.31
CA ARG A 245 18.63 5.88 -10.72
C ARG A 245 19.09 4.53 -11.24
N ILE A 246 20.14 4.47 -12.06
CA ILE A 246 20.69 3.20 -12.56
C ILE A 246 21.30 2.38 -11.42
N GLY A 247 22.06 3.01 -10.52
CA GLY A 247 22.68 2.33 -9.39
C GLY A 247 21.70 1.84 -8.32
N LEU A 248 20.66 2.62 -8.02
CA LEU A 248 19.61 2.23 -7.08
C LEU A 248 18.68 1.19 -7.70
N PHE A 249 18.30 1.34 -8.97
CA PHE A 249 17.56 0.31 -9.69
C PHE A 249 18.36 -0.99 -9.75
N GLN A 250 19.67 -0.95 -9.99
CA GLN A 250 20.55 -2.13 -9.90
C GLN A 250 20.67 -2.70 -8.49
N ARG A 251 20.62 -1.88 -7.43
CA ARG A 251 20.68 -2.33 -6.03
C ARG A 251 19.35 -2.86 -5.51
N ILE A 252 18.22 -2.33 -5.98
CA ILE A 252 16.86 -2.78 -5.65
C ILE A 252 16.50 -4.01 -6.50
N THR A 253 16.84 -4.02 -7.79
CA THR A 253 16.81 -5.26 -8.57
C THR A 253 17.81 -6.25 -8.00
N ALA A 254 18.99 -5.86 -7.51
CA ALA A 254 19.83 -6.80 -6.78
C ALA A 254 19.22 -7.27 -5.45
N ALA A 255 18.59 -6.39 -4.65
CA ALA A 255 18.08 -6.73 -3.32
C ALA A 255 16.72 -7.42 -3.33
N LEU A 256 15.93 -7.30 -4.41
CA LEU A 256 14.62 -7.94 -4.58
C LEU A 256 14.67 -9.02 -5.66
N LEU A 257 15.34 -8.78 -6.79
CA LEU A 257 15.60 -9.79 -7.82
C LEU A 257 16.81 -10.69 -7.52
N LEU A 258 17.87 -10.40 -6.75
CA LEU A 258 18.78 -11.51 -6.36
C LEU A 258 18.10 -12.46 -5.38
N PRO A 259 17.28 -12.07 -4.39
CA PRO A 259 16.47 -13.05 -3.69
C PRO A 259 15.52 -13.75 -4.66
N LEU A 260 14.73 -13.07 -5.49
CA LEU A 260 13.79 -13.74 -6.40
C LEU A 260 14.45 -14.57 -7.53
N ILE A 261 15.63 -14.18 -8.04
CA ILE A 261 16.40 -14.87 -9.11
C ILE A 261 17.38 -15.88 -8.52
N ILE A 262 18.05 -15.65 -7.39
CA ILE A 262 18.77 -16.71 -6.66
C ILE A 262 17.74 -17.73 -6.19
N ILE A 263 16.56 -17.34 -5.72
CA ILE A 263 15.48 -18.27 -5.43
C ILE A 263 15.07 -18.99 -6.71
N TYR A 264 14.73 -18.31 -7.81
CA TYR A 264 14.34 -18.96 -9.07
C TYR A 264 15.43 -19.87 -9.68
N LYS A 265 16.70 -19.46 -9.60
CA LYS A 265 17.85 -20.13 -10.27
C LYS A 265 18.60 -21.11 -9.36
N LYS A 266 18.50 -20.99 -8.03
CA LYS A 266 19.04 -21.93 -7.02
C LYS A 266 18.00 -22.93 -6.51
N VAL A 267 16.69 -22.66 -6.69
CA VAL A 267 15.62 -23.67 -6.51
C VAL A 267 15.65 -24.74 -7.62
N SER A 268 16.32 -24.48 -8.74
CA SER A 268 16.52 -25.48 -9.80
C SER A 268 17.67 -26.47 -9.55
N SER A 269 18.58 -26.24 -8.61
CA SER A 269 19.52 -27.27 -8.20
C SER A 269 20.17 -27.00 -6.84
N THR A 270 19.93 -27.95 -5.93
CA THR A 270 20.72 -28.25 -4.72
C THR A 270 20.57 -27.34 -3.48
N PHE A 271 20.01 -27.96 -2.43
CA PHE A 271 20.24 -27.72 -0.99
C PHE A 271 19.68 -26.43 -0.35
N LEU A 272 18.60 -26.57 0.43
CA LEU A 272 18.58 -26.35 1.89
C LEU A 272 17.19 -26.73 2.49
N PRO A 273 17.13 -27.52 3.58
CA PRO A 273 15.89 -27.98 4.20
C PRO A 273 15.42 -26.97 5.26
N ASN A 274 14.34 -26.24 4.95
CA ASN A 274 13.38 -25.57 5.85
C ASN A 274 12.91 -24.24 5.23
N LEU A 275 12.00 -24.33 4.27
CA LEU A 275 11.35 -23.16 3.66
C LEU A 275 9.89 -23.47 3.29
N SER A 276 9.10 -23.94 4.25
CA SER A 276 7.68 -24.28 4.01
C SER A 276 6.84 -23.07 3.58
N LEU A 277 7.13 -21.89 4.12
CA LEU A 277 6.40 -20.65 3.80
C LEU A 277 6.58 -20.23 2.33
N PHE A 278 7.79 -20.39 1.79
CA PHE A 278 8.10 -20.02 0.41
C PHE A 278 7.45 -20.99 -0.59
N TRP A 279 7.44 -22.29 -0.28
CA TRP A 279 6.77 -23.30 -1.08
C TRP A 279 5.25 -23.03 -1.21
N HIS A 280 4.62 -22.60 -0.12
CA HIS A 280 3.19 -22.28 -0.12
C HIS A 280 2.85 -20.98 -0.87
N ILE A 281 3.73 -19.96 -0.83
CA ILE A 281 3.56 -18.73 -1.64
C ILE A 281 3.57 -19.06 -3.13
N ASN A 282 4.48 -19.94 -3.57
CA ASN A 282 4.58 -20.34 -4.98
C ASN A 282 3.36 -21.15 -5.45
N GLU A 283 2.86 -22.08 -4.64
CA GLU A 283 1.59 -22.78 -4.91
C GLU A 283 0.38 -21.82 -4.97
N GLY A 284 0.39 -20.74 -4.19
CA GLY A 284 -0.66 -19.71 -4.22
C GLY A 284 -0.72 -18.95 -5.53
N ILE A 285 0.44 -18.63 -6.11
CA ILE A 285 0.54 -17.97 -7.43
C ILE A 285 0.03 -18.91 -8.52
N GLU A 286 0.40 -20.19 -8.49
CA GLU A 286 -0.10 -21.20 -9.43
C GLU A 286 -1.62 -21.40 -9.29
N GLU A 287 -2.19 -21.37 -8.07
CA GLU A 287 -3.64 -21.46 -7.85
C GLU A 287 -4.42 -20.23 -8.34
N ILE A 288 -3.87 -19.02 -8.16
CA ILE A 288 -4.44 -17.78 -8.72
C ILE A 288 -4.44 -17.83 -10.25
N MET A 289 -3.44 -18.48 -10.85
CA MET A 289 -3.32 -18.62 -12.30
C MET A 289 -4.16 -19.80 -12.85
N ALA A 290 -4.48 -20.80 -12.03
CA ALA A 290 -5.21 -22.00 -12.43
C ALA A 290 -6.74 -21.86 -12.40
N ASP A 291 -7.30 -20.99 -11.55
CA ASP A 291 -8.76 -20.79 -11.48
C ASP A 291 -9.27 -19.74 -12.50
N TYR A 292 -9.40 -20.19 -13.75
CA TYR A 292 -10.35 -19.59 -14.69
C TYR A 292 -11.77 -19.99 -14.26
N VAL A 293 -12.65 -18.97 -14.14
CA VAL A 293 -14.12 -19.07 -13.91
C VAL A 293 -14.59 -18.94 -12.45
N HIS A 294 -14.67 -17.71 -11.93
CA HIS A 294 -15.86 -17.11 -11.28
C HIS A 294 -15.51 -15.95 -10.33
N GLN A 295 -15.45 -14.72 -10.85
CA GLN A 295 -15.98 -13.47 -10.25
C GLN A 295 -15.49 -12.27 -11.07
N GLU A 296 -16.43 -11.68 -11.81
CA GLU A 296 -16.19 -10.65 -12.83
C GLU A 296 -15.62 -9.33 -12.27
N MET A 297 -15.91 -9.02 -11.01
CA MET A 297 -15.47 -7.77 -10.38
C MET A 297 -14.00 -7.81 -9.96
N THR A 298 -13.55 -8.89 -9.31
CA THR A 298 -12.15 -9.12 -8.92
C THR A 298 -11.25 -9.25 -10.14
N ARG A 299 -11.73 -9.91 -11.21
CA ARG A 299 -11.08 -9.96 -12.53
C ARG A 299 -10.89 -8.58 -13.15
N ASN A 300 -11.91 -7.72 -13.11
CA ASN A 300 -11.82 -6.38 -13.71
C ASN A 300 -10.87 -5.47 -12.94
N TRP A 301 -10.84 -5.56 -11.60
CA TRP A 301 -9.85 -4.85 -10.80
C TRP A 301 -8.44 -5.38 -11.05
N ILE A 302 -8.21 -6.70 -10.97
CA ILE A 302 -6.92 -7.32 -11.25
C ILE A 302 -6.44 -6.99 -12.66
N LEU A 303 -7.29 -7.05 -13.69
CA LEU A 303 -6.92 -6.69 -15.05
C LEU A 303 -6.65 -5.19 -15.20
N VAL A 304 -7.35 -4.31 -14.48
CA VAL A 304 -7.04 -2.88 -14.46
C VAL A 304 -5.70 -2.63 -13.77
N TYR A 305 -5.42 -3.27 -12.63
CA TYR A 305 -4.15 -3.20 -11.93
C TYR A 305 -2.99 -3.76 -12.76
N LEU A 306 -3.16 -4.94 -13.33
CA LEU A 306 -2.16 -5.61 -14.15
C LEU A 306 -1.95 -4.87 -15.47
N ARG A 307 -3.00 -4.31 -16.09
CA ARG A 307 -2.88 -3.49 -17.31
C ARG A 307 -2.27 -2.12 -17.03
N LEU A 308 -2.57 -1.47 -15.92
CA LEU A 308 -1.92 -0.21 -15.52
C LEU A 308 -0.45 -0.46 -15.16
N PHE A 309 -0.16 -1.50 -14.39
CA PHE A 309 1.19 -1.94 -14.06
C PHE A 309 1.98 -2.32 -15.33
N LEU A 310 1.43 -3.15 -16.21
CA LEU A 310 2.05 -3.50 -17.48
C LEU A 310 2.14 -2.32 -18.44
N LEU A 311 1.17 -1.40 -18.50
CA LEU A 311 1.27 -0.21 -19.35
C LEU A 311 2.37 0.74 -18.88
N ILE A 312 2.54 0.92 -17.58
CA ILE A 312 3.61 1.74 -17.01
C ILE A 312 4.96 1.07 -17.25
N VAL A 313 5.09 -0.22 -16.91
CA VAL A 313 6.33 -0.98 -17.05
C VAL A 313 6.71 -1.21 -18.51
N ILE A 314 5.79 -1.59 -19.39
CA ILE A 314 6.06 -1.82 -20.82
C ILE A 314 6.38 -0.50 -21.52
N LYS A 315 5.66 0.60 -21.22
CA LYS A 315 5.98 1.91 -21.81
C LYS A 315 7.38 2.36 -21.42
N ASP A 316 7.76 2.20 -20.16
CA ASP A 316 9.07 2.65 -19.68
C ASP A 316 10.21 1.71 -20.10
N VAL A 317 9.99 0.39 -20.15
CA VAL A 317 10.94 -0.59 -20.70
C VAL A 317 11.11 -0.40 -22.21
N PHE A 318 10.03 -0.17 -22.95
CA PHE A 318 10.07 0.08 -24.39
C PHE A 318 10.78 1.41 -24.72
N LEU A 319 10.49 2.48 -24.00
CA LEU A 319 11.17 3.77 -24.18
C LEU A 319 12.65 3.69 -23.79
N SER A 320 13.00 2.91 -22.76
CA SER A 320 14.40 2.67 -22.36
C SER A 320 15.15 1.84 -23.41
N PHE A 321 14.51 0.83 -23.98
CA PHE A 321 15.07 0.00 -25.05
C PHE A 321 15.28 0.80 -26.36
N VAL A 322 14.31 1.62 -26.76
CA VAL A 322 14.44 2.51 -27.93
C VAL A 322 15.53 3.56 -27.71
N SER A 323 15.64 4.12 -26.51
CA SER A 323 16.72 5.05 -26.17
C SER A 323 18.10 4.38 -26.18
N PHE A 324 18.19 3.11 -25.79
CA PHE A 324 19.42 2.32 -25.83
C PHE A 324 19.87 2.04 -27.27
N LEU A 325 18.94 1.64 -28.14
CA LEU A 325 19.22 1.40 -29.56
C LEU A 325 19.67 2.67 -30.29
N ASN A 326 19.02 3.81 -30.03
CA ASN A 326 19.44 5.09 -30.61
C ASN A 326 20.83 5.52 -30.12
N LYS A 327 21.17 5.25 -28.86
CA LYS A 327 22.51 5.54 -28.31
C LYS A 327 23.58 4.63 -28.89
N SER A 328 23.27 3.35 -29.11
CA SER A 328 24.17 2.39 -29.76
C SER A 328 24.42 2.73 -31.23
N LYS A 329 23.40 3.22 -31.95
CA LYS A 329 23.52 3.63 -33.36
C LYS A 329 24.42 4.86 -33.52
N ASN A 330 24.23 5.87 -32.66
CA ASN A 330 25.05 7.08 -32.68
C ASN A 330 26.53 6.85 -32.30
N LEU A 331 26.85 5.75 -31.59
CA LEU A 331 28.22 5.36 -31.27
C LEU A 331 28.90 4.60 -32.41
N MET A 332 28.12 3.93 -33.29
CA MET A 332 28.66 3.24 -34.46
C MET A 332 28.86 4.20 -35.65
N ASP A 333 28.04 5.25 -35.74
CA ASP A 333 28.17 6.30 -36.78
C ASP A 333 29.24 7.36 -36.42
N SER A 334 29.83 7.35 -35.22
CA SER A 334 30.90 8.28 -34.80
C SER A 334 32.32 7.72 -34.98
N ASP A 335 32.45 6.44 -35.30
CA ASP A 335 33.72 5.74 -35.54
C ASP A 335 33.97 5.44 -37.05
N SER A 336 33.16 6.03 -37.94
CA SER A 336 33.32 6.06 -39.40
C SER A 336 33.56 7.49 -39.88
#